data_AF-W4JNJ2-F1
#
_entry.id   AF-W4JNJ2-F1
#
_cell.length_a   1.000
_cell.length_b   1.000
_cell.length_c   1.000
_cell.angle_alpha   90.00
_cell.angle_beta   90.00
_cell.angle_gamma   90.00
#
_symmetry.space_group_name_H-M   'P 1'
#
loop_
_entity.id
_entity.type
_entity.pdbx_description
1 polymer ?
#
loop_
_entity_poly.entity_id
_entity_poly.type
_entity_poly.pdbx_seq_one_letter_code
_entity_poly.pdbx_strand_id
1 'polypeptide(L)'
;MYYSGKSVKRNLEPIKSLVDDGTILLKKRGKKPHALQFLKNSVVVWRFGHELHQMVSVLAPIAKALKCLKAIDSTPANVYLYWLAVMASFLNLFKKNNEDIELPLDVVEDIQHIVNRRYQEMIKGPGKLVYLAMFFLYPHMLCFSLFYQILH
;
A
#
# COMPACT_ATOMS: atom_id res chain seq x y z
N MET A 1 -4.42 -6.85 5.54
CA MET A 1 -3.81 -7.44 4.32
C MET A 1 -2.37 -6.98 4.11
N TYR A 2 -2.03 -5.68 4.14
CA TYR A 2 -0.64 -5.19 3.94
C TYR A 2 0.43 -5.94 4.76
N TYR A 3 0.29 -5.99 6.10
CA TYR A 3 1.29 -6.62 6.97
C TYR A 3 1.43 -8.12 6.72
N SER A 4 0.31 -8.81 6.46
CA SER A 4 0.30 -10.21 6.06
C SER A 4 1.03 -10.42 4.72
N GLY A 5 0.72 -9.61 3.70
CA GLY A 5 1.36 -9.67 2.39
C GLY A 5 2.87 -9.39 2.47
N LYS A 6 3.28 -8.39 3.26
CA LYS A 6 4.70 -8.10 3.52
C LYS A 6 5.41 -9.27 4.20
N SER A 7 4.73 -9.95 5.14
CA SER A 7 5.27 -11.15 5.78
C SER A 7 5.44 -12.29 4.77
N VAL A 8 4.45 -12.55 3.92
CA VAL A 8 4.56 -13.58 2.87
C VAL A 8 5.68 -13.24 1.89
N LYS A 9 5.77 -11.99 1.41
CA LYS A 9 6.81 -11.55 0.48
C LYS A 9 8.22 -11.78 1.05
N ARG A 10 8.43 -11.46 2.34
CA ARG A 10 9.70 -11.67 3.03
C ARG A 10 10.08 -13.14 3.18
N ASN A 11 9.09 -14.01 3.33
CA ASN A 11 9.31 -15.44 3.60
C ASN A 11 9.18 -16.33 2.34
N LEU A 12 8.85 -15.77 1.17
CA LEU A 12 8.60 -16.55 -0.04
C LEU A 12 9.84 -17.34 -0.49
N GLU A 13 10.99 -16.67 -0.63
CA GLU A 13 12.25 -17.32 -1.02
C GLU A 13 12.75 -18.35 0.01
N PRO A 14 12.79 -18.05 1.33
CA PRO A 14 13.13 -19.07 2.32
C PRO A 14 12.20 -20.28 2.32
N ILE A 15 10.90 -20.10 2.13
CA ILE A 15 9.97 -21.24 2.08
C ILE A 15 10.20 -22.05 0.80
N LYS A 16 10.47 -21.39 -0.32
CA LYS A 16 10.80 -22.04 -1.59
C LYS A 16 12.06 -22.89 -1.46
N SER A 17 13.14 -22.36 -0.86
CA SER A 17 14.37 -23.13 -0.67
C SER A 17 14.14 -24.39 0.16
N LEU A 18 13.36 -24.29 1.24
CA LEU A 18 13.01 -25.46 2.07
C LEU A 18 12.18 -26.52 1.33
N VAL A 19 11.38 -26.11 0.34
CA VAL A 19 10.64 -27.03 -0.53
C VAL A 19 11.56 -27.67 -1.57
N ASP A 20 12.48 -26.91 -2.14
CA ASP A 20 13.46 -27.37 -3.12
C ASP A 20 14.45 -28.37 -2.49
N ASP A 21 14.89 -28.11 -1.25
CA ASP A 21 15.78 -28.98 -0.45
C ASP A 21 15.07 -30.26 0.06
N GLY A 22 13.76 -30.38 -0.14
CA GLY A 22 12.96 -31.51 0.35
C GLY A 22 12.75 -31.54 1.87
N THR A 23 13.16 -30.49 2.59
CA THR A 23 12.91 -30.34 4.04
C THR A 23 11.41 -30.28 4.33
N ILE A 24 10.66 -29.56 3.49
CA ILE A 24 9.19 -29.52 3.56
C ILE A 24 8.63 -30.62 2.65
N LEU A 25 8.14 -31.70 3.26
CA LEU A 25 7.52 -32.80 2.53
C LEU A 25 6.11 -32.43 2.05
N LEU A 26 5.93 -32.35 0.73
CA LEU A 26 4.65 -32.07 0.08
C LEU A 26 3.78 -33.32 0.01
N LYS A 27 3.14 -33.71 1.12
CA LYS A 27 2.21 -34.84 1.14
C LYS A 27 0.87 -34.43 0.52
N LYS A 28 0.36 -35.25 -0.42
CA LYS A 28 -1.00 -35.09 -0.95
C LYS A 28 -2.02 -35.46 0.13
N ARG A 29 -3.11 -34.70 0.22
CA ARG A 29 -4.27 -35.03 1.07
C ARG A 29 -5.43 -35.45 0.17
N GLY A 30 -5.56 -36.75 -0.06
CA GLY A 30 -6.50 -37.30 -1.04
C GLY A 30 -6.13 -36.91 -2.49
N LYS A 31 -7.12 -36.48 -3.29
CA LYS A 31 -6.92 -36.05 -4.69
C LYS A 31 -6.34 -34.63 -4.84
N LYS A 32 -6.24 -33.84 -3.76
CA LYS A 32 -5.80 -32.43 -3.84
C LYS A 32 -4.28 -32.32 -3.68
N PRO A 33 -3.60 -31.49 -4.50
CA PRO A 33 -2.19 -31.19 -4.30
C PRO A 33 -1.98 -30.43 -2.98
N HIS A 34 -0.75 -30.50 -2.44
CA HIS A 34 -0.37 -29.73 -1.26
C HIS A 34 -0.40 -28.22 -1.57
N ALA A 35 -0.75 -27.37 -0.59
CA ALA A 35 -0.88 -25.92 -0.79
C ALA A 35 0.42 -25.26 -1.30
N LEU A 36 1.57 -25.83 -0.93
CA LEU A 36 2.90 -25.35 -1.36
C LEU A 36 3.40 -25.99 -2.66
N GLN A 37 2.60 -26.83 -3.32
CA GLN A 37 3.00 -27.52 -4.54
C GLN A 37 3.37 -26.55 -5.67
N PHE A 38 2.73 -25.37 -5.72
CA PHE A 38 3.04 -24.36 -6.72
C PHE A 38 4.47 -23.83 -6.60
N LEU A 39 5.12 -23.96 -5.43
CA LEU A 39 6.49 -23.49 -5.22
C LEU A 39 7.52 -24.21 -6.10
N LYS A 40 7.18 -25.41 -6.59
CA LYS A 40 8.02 -26.18 -7.52
C LYS A 40 8.03 -25.64 -8.95
N ASN A 41 7.11 -24.74 -9.30
CA ASN A 41 7.04 -24.16 -10.63
C ASN A 41 7.59 -22.73 -10.59
N SER A 42 8.81 -22.54 -11.08
CA SER A 42 9.52 -21.25 -11.05
C SER A 42 8.73 -20.10 -11.67
N VAL A 43 8.02 -20.34 -12.78
CA VAL A 43 7.20 -19.33 -13.47
C VAL A 43 6.01 -18.92 -12.60
N VAL A 44 5.33 -19.89 -11.98
CA VAL A 44 4.18 -19.61 -11.10
C VAL A 44 4.62 -18.89 -9.83
N VAL A 45 5.77 -19.25 -9.26
CA VAL A 45 6.32 -18.55 -8.09
C VAL A 45 6.72 -17.13 -8.42
N TRP A 46 7.39 -16.92 -9.54
CA TRP A 46 7.77 -15.59 -9.98
C TRP A 46 6.54 -14.69 -10.16
N ARG A 47 5.51 -15.18 -10.88
CA ARG A 47 4.25 -14.45 -11.07
C ARG A 47 3.57 -14.14 -9.75
N PHE A 48 3.47 -15.12 -8.85
CA PHE A 48 2.91 -14.91 -7.52
C PHE A 48 3.70 -13.86 -6.72
N GLY A 49 5.03 -13.91 -6.76
CA GLY A 49 5.89 -12.94 -6.11
C GLY A 49 5.72 -11.53 -6.67
N HIS A 50 5.56 -11.42 -7.99
CA HIS A 50 5.30 -10.17 -8.69
C HIS A 50 3.93 -9.59 -8.29
N GLU A 51 2.84 -10.35 -8.42
CA GLU A 51 1.49 -9.92 -8.02
C GLU A 51 1.43 -9.55 -6.52
N LEU A 52 2.15 -10.29 -5.67
CA LEU A 52 2.28 -9.98 -4.26
C LEU A 52 3.04 -8.68 -4.02
N HIS A 53 4.10 -8.42 -4.79
CA HIS A 53 4.79 -7.13 -4.78
C HIS A 53 3.80 -6.02 -5.12
N GLN A 54 3.09 -6.13 -6.24
CA GLN A 54 2.12 -5.14 -6.71
C GLN A 54 1.09 -4.79 -5.62
N MET A 55 0.46 -5.81 -5.04
CA MET A 55 -0.52 -5.64 -3.97
C MET A 55 0.08 -4.95 -2.73
N VAL A 56 1.27 -5.37 -2.29
CA VAL A 56 1.93 -4.77 -1.11
C VAL A 56 2.30 -3.31 -1.38
N SER A 57 2.77 -2.98 -2.59
CA SER A 57 3.16 -1.63 -2.99
C SER A 57 1.96 -0.68 -3.02
N VAL A 58 0.83 -1.11 -3.60
CA VAL A 58 -0.43 -0.33 -3.61
C VAL A 58 -0.98 -0.11 -2.20
N LEU A 59 -0.92 -1.11 -1.32
CA LEU A 59 -1.45 -1.01 0.04
C LEU A 59 -0.53 -0.22 1.00
N ALA A 60 0.75 -0.04 0.66
CA ALA A 60 1.74 0.53 1.56
C ALA A 60 1.43 1.97 2.03
N PRO A 61 1.05 2.92 1.17
CA PRO A 61 0.75 4.29 1.60
C PRO A 61 -0.37 4.35 2.64
N ILE A 62 -1.47 3.65 2.36
CA ILE A 62 -2.65 3.62 3.23
C ILE A 62 -2.32 2.92 4.55
N ALA A 63 -1.60 1.80 4.52
CA ALA A 63 -1.23 1.06 5.72
C ALA A 63 -0.30 1.85 6.64
N LYS A 64 0.63 2.64 6.07
CA LYS A 64 1.50 3.55 6.82
C LYS A 64 0.70 4.68 7.45
N ALA A 65 -0.15 5.37 6.68
CA ALA A 65 -1.02 6.43 7.18
C ALA A 65 -1.92 5.93 8.32
N LEU A 66 -2.55 4.77 8.16
CA LEU A 66 -3.38 4.17 9.20
C LEU A 66 -2.58 3.81 10.46
N LYS A 67 -1.32 3.38 10.31
CA LYS A 67 -0.44 3.14 11.48
C LYS A 67 -0.16 4.45 12.22
N CYS A 68 0.13 5.52 11.50
CA CYS A 68 0.38 6.83 12.08
C CYS A 68 -0.87 7.41 12.76
N LEU A 69 -2.05 7.18 12.20
CA LEU A 69 -3.35 7.58 12.79
C LEU A 69 -3.73 6.82 14.06
N LYS A 70 -3.11 5.66 14.29
CA LYS A 70 -3.29 4.89 15.53
C LYS A 70 -2.35 5.34 16.65
N ALA A 71 -1.46 6.31 16.39
CA ALA A 71 -0.67 6.93 17.44
C ALA A 71 -1.60 7.75 18.36
N ILE A 72 -1.26 7.75 19.66
CA ILE A 72 -2.08 8.33 20.74
C ILE A 72 -2.41 9.81 20.50
N ASP A 73 -1.52 10.54 19.82
CA ASP A 73 -1.63 11.99 19.61
C ASP A 73 -2.16 12.40 18.22
N SER A 74 -3.00 11.56 17.61
CA SER A 74 -3.53 11.85 16.27
C SER A 74 -4.59 12.95 16.30
N THR A 75 -4.25 14.12 15.75
CA THR A 75 -5.16 15.27 15.60
C THR A 75 -5.86 15.28 14.23
N PRO A 76 -6.95 16.04 14.05
CA PRO A 76 -7.56 16.24 12.72
C PRO A 76 -6.59 16.83 11.68
N ALA A 77 -5.61 17.64 12.10
CA ALA A 77 -4.55 18.12 11.23
C ALA A 77 -3.67 16.97 10.70
N ASN A 78 -3.34 16.01 11.56
CA ASN A 78 -2.59 14.81 11.17
C ASN A 78 -3.37 13.95 10.15
N VAL A 79 -4.70 13.86 10.29
CA VAL A 79 -5.55 13.16 9.31
C VAL A 79 -5.40 13.77 7.93
N TYR A 80 -5.50 15.10 7.83
CA TYR A 80 -5.34 15.80 6.56
C TYR A 80 -3.94 15.62 5.97
N LEU A 81 -2.90 15.81 6.79
CA LEU A 81 -1.51 15.62 6.39
C LEU A 81 -1.23 14.21 5.86
N TYR A 82 -1.67 13.17 6.59
CA TYR A 82 -1.44 11.79 6.16
C TYR A 82 -2.20 11.47 4.88
N TRP A 83 -3.36 12.11 4.64
CA TRP A 83 -4.05 11.98 3.37
C TRP A 83 -3.25 12.58 2.20
N LEU A 84 -2.68 13.78 2.37
CA LEU A 84 -1.77 14.37 1.38
C LEU A 84 -0.56 13.46 1.11
N ALA A 85 0.03 12.89 2.17
CA ALA A 85 1.14 11.96 2.04
C ALA A 85 0.76 10.68 1.28
N VAL A 86 -0.46 10.16 1.47
CA VAL A 86 -0.99 9.03 0.71
C VAL A 86 -1.12 9.39 -0.77
N MET A 87 -1.75 10.53 -1.10
CA MET A 87 -1.90 10.97 -2.49
C MET A 87 -0.54 11.20 -3.18
N ALA A 88 0.40 11.85 -2.50
CA ALA A 88 1.76 12.04 -3.01
C ALA A 88 2.50 10.71 -3.21
N SER A 89 2.31 9.74 -2.30
CA SER A 89 2.88 8.41 -2.44
C SER A 89 2.32 7.67 -3.65
N PHE A 90 1.01 7.74 -3.89
CA PHE A 90 0.40 7.15 -5.10
C PHE A 90 0.85 7.86 -6.38
N LEU A 91 0.96 9.18 -6.38
CA LEU A 91 1.50 9.91 -7.53
C LEU A 91 2.92 9.44 -7.87
N ASN A 92 3.78 9.29 -6.87
CA ASN A 92 5.13 8.78 -7.06
C ASN A 92 5.15 7.31 -7.50
N LEU A 93 4.23 6.49 -6.97
CA LEU A 93 4.04 5.09 -7.35
C LEU A 93 3.71 4.97 -8.84
N PHE A 94 2.75 5.76 -9.31
CA PHE A 94 2.28 5.71 -10.69
C PHE A 94 3.24 6.34 -11.68
N LYS A 95 3.99 7.39 -11.28
CA LYS A 95 5.08 7.95 -12.09
C LYS A 95 6.16 6.91 -12.44
N LYS A 96 6.38 5.93 -11.56
CA LYS A 96 7.36 4.85 -11.72
C LYS A 96 6.74 3.51 -12.09
N ASN A 97 5.46 3.49 -12.50
CA ASN A 97 4.73 2.25 -12.71
C ASN A 97 5.43 1.33 -13.72
N ASN A 98 5.91 1.90 -14.84
CA ASN A 98 6.55 1.13 -15.92
C ASN A 98 7.93 0.57 -15.56
N GLU A 99 8.52 0.96 -14.42
CA GLU A 99 9.89 0.58 -14.03
C GLU A 99 9.93 -0.40 -12.85
N ASP A 100 8.91 -0.41 -11.98
CA ASP A 100 8.98 -1.14 -10.70
C ASP A 100 7.78 -2.09 -10.48
N ILE A 101 6.56 -1.65 -10.82
CA ILE A 101 5.34 -2.33 -10.36
C ILE A 101 4.54 -2.92 -11.52
N GLU A 102 4.62 -2.30 -12.71
CA GLU A 102 3.99 -2.79 -13.93
C GLU A 102 2.49 -3.08 -13.76
N LEU A 103 1.76 -2.19 -13.06
CA LEU A 103 0.31 -2.32 -12.93
C LEU A 103 -0.35 -2.07 -14.29
N PRO A 104 -1.41 -2.81 -14.63
CA PRO A 104 -2.30 -2.47 -15.73
C PRO A 104 -2.86 -1.05 -15.59
N LEU A 105 -3.00 -0.33 -16.71
CA LEU A 105 -3.42 1.08 -16.71
C LEU A 105 -4.84 1.26 -16.14
N ASP A 106 -5.75 0.34 -16.44
CA ASP A 106 -7.10 0.28 -15.89
C ASP A 106 -7.09 0.19 -14.36
N VAL A 107 -6.19 -0.61 -13.79
CA VAL A 107 -6.02 -0.74 -12.34
C VAL A 107 -5.47 0.55 -11.73
N VAL A 108 -4.55 1.24 -12.42
CA VAL A 108 -4.03 2.53 -11.98
C VAL A 108 -5.14 3.58 -11.93
N GLU A 109 -5.95 3.68 -12.98
CA GLU A 109 -7.10 4.58 -13.07
C GLU A 109 -8.12 4.28 -11.96
N ASP A 110 -8.45 3.02 -11.73
CA ASP A 110 -9.34 2.61 -10.64
C ASP A 110 -8.83 3.05 -9.27
N ILE A 111 -7.55 2.85 -8.98
CA ILE A 111 -6.96 3.28 -7.71
C ILE A 111 -7.02 4.80 -7.59
N GLN A 112 -6.70 5.55 -8.65
CA GLN A 112 -6.80 7.01 -8.67
C GLN A 112 -8.24 7.47 -8.41
N HIS A 113 -9.23 6.86 -9.05
CA HIS A 113 -10.64 7.16 -8.84
C HIS A 113 -11.07 6.89 -7.39
N ILE A 114 -10.66 5.76 -6.82
CA ILE A 114 -10.94 5.42 -5.42
C ILE A 114 -10.31 6.46 -4.49
N VAL A 115 -9.02 6.76 -4.65
CA VAL A 115 -8.30 7.72 -3.79
C VAL A 115 -8.92 9.12 -3.90
N ASN A 116 -9.20 9.58 -5.11
CA ASN A 116 -9.84 10.88 -5.33
C ASN A 116 -11.24 10.92 -4.73
N ARG A 117 -12.06 9.89 -4.92
CA ARG A 117 -13.38 9.80 -4.30
C ARG A 117 -13.30 9.88 -2.79
N ARG A 118 -12.39 9.12 -2.15
CA ARG A 118 -12.20 9.15 -0.69
C ARG A 118 -11.68 10.49 -0.19
N TYR A 119 -10.84 11.16 -0.97
CA TYR A 119 -10.43 12.53 -0.66
C TYR A 119 -11.65 13.46 -0.63
N GLN A 120 -12.48 13.43 -1.68
CA GLN A 120 -13.69 14.24 -1.76
C GLN A 120 -14.66 13.93 -0.61
N GLU A 121 -14.83 12.65 -0.25
CA GLU A 121 -15.62 12.24 0.92
C GLU A 121 -15.02 12.78 2.24
N MET A 122 -13.71 12.97 2.34
CA MET A 122 -13.07 13.54 3.53
C MET A 122 -13.28 15.06 3.63
N ILE A 123 -13.25 15.79 2.51
CA ILE A 123 -13.29 17.27 2.53
C ILE A 123 -14.67 17.88 2.27
N LYS A 124 -15.59 17.18 1.59
CA LYS A 124 -16.92 17.69 1.22
C LYS A 124 -18.01 17.23 2.18
N GLY A 125 -18.76 18.19 2.72
CA GLY A 125 -19.96 17.98 3.53
C GLY A 125 -19.94 18.79 4.83
N PRO A 126 -21.10 18.87 5.52
CA PRO A 126 -21.20 19.59 6.78
C PRO A 126 -20.25 18.99 7.83
N GLY A 127 -19.53 19.85 8.56
CA GLY A 127 -18.59 19.44 9.61
C GLY A 127 -17.22 18.92 9.13
N LYS A 128 -17.01 18.74 7.81
CA LYS A 128 -15.76 18.17 7.28
C LYS A 128 -14.63 19.17 7.05
N LEU A 129 -14.95 20.45 7.09
CA LEU A 129 -13.96 21.53 7.07
C LEU A 129 -13.00 21.47 8.27
N VAL A 130 -13.33 20.73 9.34
CA VAL A 130 -12.49 20.58 10.53
C VAL A 130 -11.08 20.08 10.21
N TYR A 131 -10.93 19.14 9.27
CA TYR A 131 -9.62 18.59 8.92
C TYR A 131 -8.73 19.65 8.26
N LEU A 132 -9.31 20.41 7.32
CA LEU A 132 -8.63 21.49 6.62
C LEU A 132 -8.33 22.67 7.55
N ALA A 133 -9.32 23.10 8.34
CA ALA A 133 -9.17 24.19 9.29
C ALA A 133 -8.11 23.88 10.35
N MET A 134 -8.15 22.68 10.95
CA MET A 134 -7.13 22.27 11.92
C MET A 134 -5.75 22.17 11.31
N PHE A 135 -5.62 21.75 10.04
CA PHE A 135 -4.35 21.75 9.34
C PHE A 135 -3.76 23.16 9.21
N PHE A 136 -4.57 24.15 8.81
CA PHE A 136 -4.12 25.55 8.73
C PHE A 136 -3.82 26.18 10.10
N LEU A 137 -4.55 25.77 11.14
CA LEU A 137 -4.35 26.27 12.50
C LEU A 137 -3.20 25.58 13.25
N TYR A 138 -2.62 24.50 12.71
CA TYR A 138 -1.58 23.74 13.39
C TYR A 138 -0.22 24.48 13.31
N PRO A 139 0.32 25.01 14.43
CA PRO A 139 1.47 25.91 14.39
C PRO A 139 2.75 25.25 13.87
N HIS A 140 2.91 23.95 14.10
CA HIS A 140 4.06 23.19 13.60
C HIS A 140 4.05 23.03 12.06
N MET A 141 2.90 23.17 11.39
CA MET A 141 2.83 23.15 9.91
C MET A 141 3.17 24.52 9.30
N LEU A 142 2.92 25.62 10.01
CA LEU A 142 3.25 26.97 9.55
C LEU A 142 4.76 27.23 9.50
N CYS A 143 5.55 26.48 10.27
CA CYS A 143 7.01 26.51 10.20
C CYS A 143 7.57 25.65 9.06
N PHE A 144 6.74 24.79 8.45
CA PHE A 144 7.10 23.97 7.28
C PHE A 144 6.92 24.81 6.00
N SER A 145 7.83 25.75 5.80
CA SER A 145 7.92 26.71 4.69
C SER A 145 8.15 26.11 3.29
N LEU A 146 7.55 24.96 2.96
CA LEU A 146 7.82 24.18 1.73
C LEU A 146 6.61 23.85 0.84
N PHE A 147 5.41 24.41 1.09
CA PHE A 147 4.25 24.17 0.20
C PHE A 147 4.12 25.14 -0.98
N TYR A 148 4.99 26.14 -1.12
CA TYR A 148 4.92 27.14 -2.21
C TYR A 148 5.29 26.58 -3.60
N GLN A 149 5.78 25.34 -3.71
CA GLN A 149 6.21 24.74 -4.98
C GLN A 149 5.28 23.67 -5.57
N ILE A 150 4.17 23.31 -4.91
CA ILE A 150 3.28 22.22 -5.37
C ILE A 150 1.98 22.75 -6.01
N LEU A 151 1.76 24.06 -6.04
CA LEU A 151 0.53 24.67 -6.55
C LEU A 151 0.73 25.56 -7.80
N HIS A 152 1.79 25.31 -8.58
CA HIS A 152 2.00 25.94 -9.88
C HIS A 152 2.50 24.96 -10.94
#